data_AF-A0A5J5F682-F1
#
_entry.id   AF-A0A5J5F682-F1
#
_cell.length_a   1.000
_cell.length_b   1.000
_cell.length_c   1.000
_cell.angle_alpha   90.00
_cell.angle_beta   90.00
_cell.angle_gamma   90.00
#
_symmetry.space_group_name_H-M   'P 1'
#
loop_
_entity.id
_entity.type
_entity.pdbx_description
1 polymer ?
#
loop_
_entity_poly.entity_id
_entity_poly.type
_entity_poly.pdbx_seq_one_letter_code
_entity_poly.pdbx_strand_id
1 'polypeptide(L)'
;MAAAEVVNTSNPSSTAPETAAPVNSSIPDERSQRHSIFHTLRGFISGKRSNSYTGDRFEKICFQLARADEPEAGIELEQPLFELTELELRINTLEGKRFMLVLPPAFDRAGLGDDEEQGAGGTCDQFIGMLPASCRKVSEKASPLGFVPKLLPFGIISKEARYVGSCFWIWLCIVDDLTENLLGKEWEDTEADLFLAFSKNPDASCFRNQKSDAIRVSLALRNVIHSTPICSGIVDSAKETRWRESFMEAICEVLQGFREERPLLEAGRIKMYEWMRLRAITISTRPFFILARADLGLPPTVTALGNPLDAKYPEFLAAAAHTSDLRKVECLLQLILGLQNDILGWEKDFKTENPLSAIQVLIAHGAKPQAAMLRVINTHNELVRRCIQHAEIVCDNPPKSSHILDFDGLIASPKKPKSRVALLGSFGRTSSFNGQQIEAEKIRKYVKLIVGYGNGMAMWMAVSKRYAV
;
A
#
# COMPACT_ATOMS: atom_id res chain seq x y z
N MET A 1 18.28 -29.12 -27.48
CA MET A 1 18.96 -29.99 -28.46
C MET A 1 19.88 -30.93 -27.69
N ALA A 2 19.88 -32.23 -28.08
CA ALA A 2 20.36 -33.43 -27.37
C ALA A 2 19.44 -33.85 -26.20
N ALA A 3 18.45 -34.73 -26.41
CA ALA A 3 18.49 -36.21 -26.46
C ALA A 3 18.79 -36.85 -25.08
N ALA A 4 18.21 -37.95 -24.62
CA ALA A 4 17.00 -38.76 -24.83
C ALA A 4 17.23 -39.98 -23.91
N GLU A 5 16.23 -40.46 -23.16
CA GLU A 5 16.01 -41.92 -23.01
C GLU A 5 14.68 -42.25 -22.36
N VAL A 6 13.98 -43.18 -23.01
CA VAL A 6 12.69 -43.77 -22.68
C VAL A 6 12.97 -45.20 -22.25
N VAL A 7 12.45 -45.64 -21.11
CA VAL A 7 12.25 -47.06 -20.82
C VAL A 7 10.82 -47.26 -20.33
N ASN A 8 10.11 -48.09 -21.08
CA ASN A 8 8.73 -48.49 -20.87
C ASN A 8 8.76 -49.99 -20.56
N THR A 9 8.21 -50.44 -19.42
CA THR A 9 7.79 -51.84 -19.25
C THR A 9 6.55 -51.93 -18.36
N SER A 10 5.73 -52.91 -18.71
CA SER A 10 4.31 -53.12 -18.46
C SER A 10 3.94 -53.81 -17.14
N ASN A 11 2.70 -53.55 -16.67
CA ASN A 11 1.96 -54.28 -15.62
C ASN A 11 1.67 -55.76 -15.97
N PRO A 12 1.25 -56.59 -14.98
CA PRO A 12 -0.18 -56.93 -14.92
C PRO A 12 -0.82 -57.08 -13.51
N SER A 13 -2.09 -56.63 -13.46
CA SER A 13 -3.32 -57.08 -12.75
C SER A 13 -3.35 -57.95 -11.48
N SER A 14 -4.11 -57.40 -10.51
CA SER A 14 -5.27 -57.93 -9.76
C SER A 14 -5.20 -59.15 -8.82
N THR A 15 -5.72 -58.98 -7.61
CA THR A 15 -6.73 -59.87 -6.96
C THR A 15 -7.37 -59.16 -5.74
N ALA A 16 -8.71 -59.22 -5.64
CA ALA A 16 -9.55 -58.82 -4.50
C ALA A 16 -9.55 -59.93 -3.40
N PRO A 17 -10.28 -59.92 -2.23
CA PRO A 17 -11.69 -59.46 -2.05
C PRO A 17 -12.14 -58.90 -0.65
N GLU A 18 -13.37 -58.35 -0.66
CA GLU A 18 -14.51 -58.41 0.30
C GLU A 18 -14.33 -58.42 1.84
N THR A 19 -15.06 -57.53 2.57
CA THR A 19 -16.34 -57.82 3.29
C THR A 19 -16.78 -56.68 4.26
N ALA A 20 -18.10 -56.62 4.51
CA ALA A 20 -18.93 -55.66 5.27
C ALA A 20 -18.61 -55.54 6.78
N ALA A 21 -19.12 -54.64 7.64
CA ALA A 21 -20.45 -54.03 7.83
C ALA A 21 -20.37 -52.89 8.92
N PRO A 22 -21.48 -52.26 9.39
CA PRO A 22 -21.55 -50.86 9.82
C PRO A 22 -21.26 -50.59 11.30
N VAL A 23 -20.82 -49.37 11.63
CA VAL A 23 -20.85 -48.84 13.00
C VAL A 23 -21.40 -47.42 13.00
N ASN A 24 -22.56 -47.28 13.66
CA ASN A 24 -23.11 -46.03 14.13
C ASN A 24 -22.13 -45.32 15.07
N SER A 25 -21.76 -44.08 14.76
CA SER A 25 -21.32 -43.14 15.80
C SER A 25 -21.79 -41.73 15.45
N SER A 26 -22.84 -41.30 16.16
CA SER A 26 -23.17 -39.93 16.54
C SER A 26 -22.29 -38.83 15.95
N ILE A 27 -22.87 -38.05 15.05
CA ILE A 27 -22.38 -36.72 14.64
C ILE A 27 -22.31 -35.83 15.90
N PRO A 28 -21.15 -35.32 16.31
CA PRO A 28 -21.09 -34.24 17.27
C PRO A 28 -21.41 -32.92 16.55
N ASP A 29 -22.39 -32.21 17.09
CA ASP A 29 -22.88 -30.91 16.65
C ASP A 29 -21.73 -29.88 16.51
N GLU A 30 -21.39 -29.50 15.27
CA GLU A 30 -20.34 -28.54 14.90
C GLU A 30 -20.56 -27.12 15.48
N ARG A 31 -21.70 -26.87 16.14
CA ARG A 31 -21.98 -25.58 16.79
C ARG A 31 -21.26 -25.38 18.13
N SER A 32 -20.77 -26.43 18.79
CA SER A 32 -20.16 -26.30 20.12
C SER A 32 -18.63 -26.16 20.13
N GLN A 33 -17.94 -26.26 18.98
CA GLN A 33 -16.48 -26.06 18.89
C GLN A 33 -16.06 -24.64 18.42
N ARG A 34 -17.00 -23.81 17.94
CA ARG A 34 -16.70 -22.43 17.49
C ARG A 34 -16.64 -21.39 18.62
N HIS A 35 -16.96 -21.76 19.86
CA HIS A 35 -16.94 -20.85 21.02
C HIS A 35 -15.71 -21.00 21.93
N SER A 36 -14.68 -21.76 21.52
CA SER A 36 -13.52 -22.07 22.38
C SER A 36 -12.22 -21.35 22.00
N ILE A 37 -12.19 -20.51 20.96
CA ILE A 37 -10.92 -19.88 20.50
C ILE A 37 -10.64 -18.52 21.18
N PHE A 38 -11.65 -17.87 21.78
CA PHE A 38 -11.46 -16.55 22.42
C PHE A 38 -11.10 -16.57 23.91
N HIS A 39 -10.98 -17.73 24.55
CA HIS A 39 -10.77 -17.81 26.01
C HIS A 39 -9.44 -18.40 26.52
N THR A 40 -8.44 -18.67 25.67
CA THR A 40 -7.18 -19.33 26.11
C THR A 40 -5.92 -18.46 26.07
N LEU A 41 -6.00 -17.13 25.93
CA LEU A 41 -4.82 -16.25 25.89
C LEU A 41 -4.82 -15.09 26.91
N ARG A 42 -5.56 -15.22 28.02
CA ARG A 42 -5.48 -14.28 29.16
C ARG A 42 -4.55 -14.73 30.29
N GLY A 43 -3.88 -15.89 30.16
CA GLY A 43 -3.22 -16.59 31.26
C GLY A 43 -1.69 -16.67 31.25
N PHE A 44 -0.97 -15.88 30.45
CA PHE A 44 0.51 -15.96 30.40
C PHE A 44 1.26 -14.62 30.51
N ILE A 45 0.59 -13.54 30.91
CA ILE A 45 1.23 -12.26 31.23
C ILE A 45 1.16 -12.01 32.75
N SER A 46 1.77 -12.89 33.54
CA SER A 46 2.14 -12.58 34.92
C SER A 46 3.44 -13.30 35.29
N GLY A 47 4.53 -12.94 34.61
CA GLY A 47 5.87 -13.44 34.88
C GLY A 47 6.84 -12.28 35.14
N LYS A 48 7.07 -11.99 36.43
CA LYS A 48 8.20 -11.27 37.05
C LYS A 48 8.93 -10.19 36.23
N ARG A 49 8.76 -8.95 36.71
CA ARG A 49 9.67 -7.80 36.45
C ARG A 49 11.12 -8.18 36.77
N SER A 50 11.97 -8.20 35.75
CA SER A 50 13.42 -7.97 35.88
C SER A 50 13.82 -6.83 34.95
N ASN A 51 14.32 -5.74 35.53
CA ASN A 51 14.84 -4.57 34.82
C ASN A 51 16.00 -4.93 33.87
N SER A 52 15.90 -4.59 32.58
CA SER A 52 16.83 -3.67 31.90
C SER A 52 16.51 -3.51 30.41
N TYR A 53 16.64 -2.25 29.95
CA TYR A 53 16.46 -1.70 28.60
C TYR A 53 15.03 -1.35 28.12
N THR A 54 14.90 -0.08 27.73
CA THR A 54 13.68 0.69 27.44
C THR A 54 12.93 0.22 26.18
N GLY A 55 11.92 -0.61 26.39
CA GLY A 55 11.04 -1.21 25.38
C GLY A 55 10.04 -0.26 24.70
N ASP A 56 10.38 1.01 24.52
CA ASP A 56 9.46 2.05 24.04
C ASP A 56 9.58 2.40 22.53
N ARG A 57 10.17 1.55 21.67
CA ARG A 57 10.99 2.12 20.55
C ARG A 57 10.70 1.82 19.06
N PHE A 58 9.81 0.92 18.63
CA PHE A 58 9.57 0.70 17.18
C PHE A 58 8.08 0.71 16.81
N GLU A 59 7.31 -0.15 17.45
CA GLU A 59 5.86 -0.17 17.30
C GLU A 59 5.21 1.19 17.62
N LYS A 60 5.63 1.82 18.72
CA LYS A 60 5.22 3.18 19.11
C LYS A 60 5.50 4.23 18.02
N ILE A 61 6.64 4.12 17.31
CA ILE A 61 6.96 5.01 16.18
C ILE A 61 5.90 4.86 15.09
N CYS A 62 5.57 3.61 14.73
CA CYS A 62 4.60 3.32 13.69
C CYS A 62 3.20 3.84 14.08
N PHE A 63 2.77 3.62 15.32
CA PHE A 63 1.48 4.12 15.80
C PHE A 63 1.40 5.64 15.87
N GLN A 64 2.47 6.31 16.31
CA GLN A 64 2.52 7.78 16.35
C GLN A 64 2.44 8.40 14.95
N LEU A 65 3.08 7.78 13.95
CA LEU A 65 2.99 8.22 12.55
C LEU A 65 1.55 8.10 12.02
N ALA A 66 0.84 7.05 12.42
CA ALA A 66 -0.56 6.84 12.07
C ALA A 66 -1.56 7.62 12.94
N ARG A 67 -1.13 8.17 14.08
CA ARG A 67 -2.01 8.71 15.15
C ARG A 67 -3.01 7.66 15.66
N ALA A 68 -2.51 6.45 15.82
CA ALA A 68 -3.24 5.27 16.29
C ALA A 68 -2.63 4.71 17.59
N ASP A 69 -1.97 5.56 18.38
CA ASP A 69 -1.27 5.21 19.61
C ASP A 69 -2.18 5.13 20.84
N GLU A 70 -3.37 5.73 20.78
CA GLU A 70 -4.37 5.56 21.82
C GLU A 70 -5.04 4.17 21.69
N PRO A 71 -5.12 3.38 22.79
CA PRO A 71 -5.90 2.15 22.78
C PRO A 71 -7.38 2.51 22.66
N GLU A 72 -8.00 2.17 21.54
CA GLU A 72 -9.45 2.30 21.40
C GLU A 72 -10.10 1.28 22.33
N ALA A 73 -10.73 1.79 23.39
CA ALA A 73 -11.32 0.96 24.42
C ALA A 73 -12.50 0.16 23.83
N GLY A 74 -12.35 -1.18 23.83
CA GLY A 74 -13.48 -2.09 24.03
C GLY A 74 -14.53 -2.17 22.92
N ILE A 75 -14.19 -1.94 21.66
CA ILE A 75 -15.10 -2.30 20.56
C ILE A 75 -14.95 -3.81 20.29
N GLU A 76 -15.58 -4.64 21.13
CA GLU A 76 -15.90 -6.01 20.74
C GLU A 76 -17.03 -5.93 19.71
N LEU A 77 -16.69 -6.10 18.43
CA LEU A 77 -17.69 -6.20 17.38
C LEU A 77 -18.31 -7.59 17.43
N GLU A 78 -19.64 -7.66 17.48
CA GLU A 78 -20.39 -8.93 17.58
C GLU A 78 -20.15 -9.84 16.35
N GLN A 79 -19.80 -9.25 15.19
CA GLN A 79 -19.36 -9.95 13.98
C GLN A 79 -18.34 -9.10 13.21
N PRO A 80 -17.08 -9.53 13.06
CA PRO A 80 -16.07 -8.76 12.34
C PRO A 80 -16.41 -8.69 10.84
N LEU A 81 -16.28 -7.50 10.25
CA LEU A 81 -16.50 -7.30 8.81
C LEU A 81 -15.34 -7.84 7.98
N PHE A 82 -14.16 -7.93 8.59
CA PHE A 82 -12.92 -8.31 7.94
C PHE A 82 -12.31 -9.53 8.61
N GLU A 83 -12.26 -10.64 7.87
CA GLU A 83 -11.59 -11.86 8.33
C GLU A 83 -10.09 -11.78 8.03
N LEU A 84 -9.27 -11.86 9.07
CA LEU A 84 -7.81 -11.90 8.93
C LEU A 84 -7.37 -13.21 8.28
N THR A 85 -6.30 -13.13 7.48
CA THR A 85 -5.66 -14.29 6.88
C THR A 85 -4.23 -14.44 7.41
N GLU A 86 -3.68 -15.65 7.31
CA GLU A 86 -2.34 -15.94 7.79
C GLU A 86 -1.47 -16.47 6.66
N LEU A 87 -0.23 -15.98 6.59
CA LEU A 87 0.79 -16.41 5.65
C LEU A 87 1.99 -16.97 6.42
N GLU A 88 2.29 -18.26 6.24
CA GLU A 88 3.49 -18.88 6.79
C GLU A 88 4.70 -18.51 5.91
N LEU A 89 5.70 -17.87 6.52
CA LEU A 89 6.95 -17.48 5.89
C LEU A 89 8.08 -18.39 6.33
N ARG A 90 8.88 -18.85 5.38
CA ARG A 90 10.12 -19.59 5.65
C ARG A 90 11.32 -18.76 5.22
N ILE A 91 12.21 -18.46 6.17
CA ILE A 91 13.38 -17.60 5.94
C ILE A 91 14.64 -18.46 5.92
N ASN A 92 15.23 -18.67 4.74
CA ASN A 92 16.36 -19.58 4.56
C ASN A 92 17.62 -19.09 5.27
N THR A 93 17.87 -17.78 5.22
CA THR A 93 18.99 -17.08 5.87
C THR A 93 18.99 -17.26 7.39
N LEU A 94 17.84 -17.61 7.97
CA LEU A 94 17.68 -17.92 9.40
C LEU A 94 17.50 -19.43 9.62
N GLU A 95 18.27 -20.27 8.91
CA GLU A 95 18.23 -21.73 9.02
C GLU A 95 16.85 -22.33 8.68
N GLY A 96 16.10 -21.67 7.79
CA GLY A 96 14.76 -22.10 7.40
C GLY A 96 13.70 -21.92 8.50
N LYS A 97 13.91 -21.01 9.46
CA LYS A 97 12.92 -20.69 10.49
C LYS A 97 11.61 -20.20 9.88
N ARG A 98 10.52 -20.56 10.55
CA ARG A 98 9.15 -20.21 10.17
C ARG A 98 8.62 -19.06 10.99
N PHE A 99 7.88 -18.17 10.34
CA PHE A 99 7.20 -17.04 10.96
C PHE A 99 5.79 -16.91 10.40
N MET A 100 4.86 -16.37 11.20
CA MET A 100 3.48 -16.13 10.78
C MET A 100 3.24 -14.65 10.55
N LEU A 101 2.86 -14.31 9.32
CA LEU A 101 2.46 -12.96 8.92
C LEU A 101 0.93 -12.89 8.89
N VAL A 102 0.34 -11.97 9.65
CA VAL A 102 -1.11 -11.72 9.64
C VAL A 102 -1.41 -10.72 8.54
N LEU A 103 -2.30 -11.06 7.63
CA LEU A 103 -2.69 -10.24 6.49
C LEU A 103 -4.15 -9.78 6.63
N PRO A 104 -4.50 -8.58 6.13
CA PRO A 104 -5.89 -8.20 5.92
C PRO A 104 -6.64 -9.22 5.04
N PRO A 105 -7.99 -9.20 5.00
CA PRO A 105 -8.74 -10.04 4.08
C PRO A 105 -8.37 -9.75 2.63
N ALA A 106 -8.40 -10.78 1.81
CA ALA A 106 -8.43 -10.61 0.37
C ALA A 106 -9.74 -9.90 -0.01
N PHE A 107 -9.69 -9.07 -1.06
CA PHE A 107 -10.90 -8.54 -1.65
C PHE A 107 -11.65 -9.70 -2.36
N ASP A 108 -12.92 -9.96 -2.00
CA ASP A 108 -13.78 -11.08 -2.47
C ASP A 108 -13.49 -11.54 -3.90
N ARG A 109 -13.09 -12.82 -4.10
CA ARG A 109 -12.91 -13.62 -5.36
C ARG A 109 -12.38 -12.93 -6.64
N ALA A 110 -12.16 -11.62 -6.65
CA ALA A 110 -11.77 -10.79 -7.76
C ALA A 110 -10.26 -10.56 -7.65
N GLY A 111 -9.51 -11.31 -8.45
CA GLY A 111 -8.04 -11.36 -8.39
C GLY A 111 -7.48 -12.75 -8.03
N LEU A 112 -8.35 -13.74 -7.81
CA LEU A 112 -8.03 -15.18 -7.72
C LEU A 112 -8.19 -15.92 -9.05
N GLY A 113 -8.43 -15.22 -10.16
CA GLY A 113 -8.29 -15.84 -11.47
C GLY A 113 -6.81 -16.19 -11.66
N ASP A 114 -6.52 -17.47 -11.83
CA ASP A 114 -5.24 -18.01 -12.33
C ASP A 114 -4.92 -17.52 -13.76
N ASP A 115 -5.78 -16.68 -14.31
CA ASP A 115 -5.68 -16.11 -15.63
C ASP A 115 -4.66 -14.96 -15.66
N GLU A 116 -3.39 -15.37 -15.77
CA GLU A 116 -2.45 -14.74 -16.71
C GLU A 116 -3.03 -14.69 -18.17
N GLU A 117 -4.22 -15.23 -18.44
CA GLU A 117 -4.95 -15.04 -19.68
C GLU A 117 -5.36 -13.57 -19.88
N GLN A 118 -4.48 -12.85 -20.57
CA GLN A 118 -4.82 -12.01 -21.71
C GLN A 118 -6.30 -11.57 -21.83
N GLY A 119 -6.54 -10.28 -21.58
CA GLY A 119 -7.73 -9.56 -22.03
C GLY A 119 -8.71 -9.28 -20.89
N ALA A 120 -8.88 -8.07 -20.37
CA ALA A 120 -9.24 -6.86 -21.10
C ALA A 120 -8.83 -5.60 -20.30
N GLY A 121 -7.69 -5.65 -19.61
CA GLY A 121 -7.20 -4.60 -18.73
C GLY A 121 -6.56 -3.38 -19.40
N GLY A 122 -6.61 -3.28 -20.74
CA GLY A 122 -5.81 -2.32 -21.50
C GLY A 122 -4.34 -2.70 -21.42
N THR A 123 -3.73 -3.08 -22.55
CA THR A 123 -2.32 -3.47 -22.53
C THR A 123 -1.46 -2.25 -22.18
N CYS A 124 -0.45 -2.45 -21.33
CA CYS A 124 0.55 -1.40 -21.05
C CYS A 124 1.46 -1.14 -22.26
N ASP A 125 1.24 -1.85 -23.37
CA ASP A 125 2.04 -1.80 -24.60
C ASP A 125 2.17 -0.39 -25.15
N GLN A 126 1.13 0.44 -25.02
CA GLN A 126 1.18 1.85 -25.45
C GLN A 126 2.24 2.60 -24.65
N PHE A 127 2.22 2.49 -23.32
CA PHE A 127 3.23 3.10 -22.46
C PHE A 127 4.61 2.49 -22.68
N ILE A 128 4.71 1.16 -22.76
CA ILE A 128 5.98 0.44 -23.03
C ILE A 128 6.59 0.86 -24.37
N GLY A 129 5.76 1.09 -25.39
CA GLY A 129 6.17 1.60 -26.69
C GLY A 129 6.78 3.00 -26.64
N MET A 130 6.40 3.82 -25.64
CA MET A 130 6.97 5.16 -25.40
C MET A 130 8.31 5.10 -24.66
N LEU A 131 8.67 3.97 -24.04
CA LEU A 131 9.87 3.88 -23.21
C LEU A 131 11.15 3.80 -24.06
N PRO A 132 12.26 4.39 -23.57
CA PRO A 132 13.60 4.13 -24.10
C PRO A 132 13.91 2.63 -24.14
N ALA A 133 14.70 2.20 -25.15
CA ALA A 133 15.03 0.79 -25.34
C ALA A 133 15.76 0.17 -24.12
N SER A 134 16.58 0.97 -23.43
CA SER A 134 17.27 0.64 -22.17
C SER A 134 16.30 0.23 -21.04
N CYS A 135 15.11 0.83 -20.98
CA CYS A 135 14.17 0.64 -19.88
C CYS A 135 13.21 -0.55 -20.07
N ARG A 136 13.13 -1.13 -21.29
CA ARG A 136 12.12 -2.17 -21.61
C ARG A 136 12.27 -3.42 -20.75
N LYS A 137 13.50 -3.85 -20.45
CA LYS A 137 13.76 -5.03 -19.60
C LYS A 137 13.24 -4.86 -18.17
N VAL A 138 13.26 -3.65 -17.63
CA VAL A 138 12.72 -3.36 -16.29
C VAL A 138 11.20 -3.50 -16.31
N SER A 139 10.54 -3.05 -17.38
CA SER A 139 9.08 -3.18 -17.53
C SER A 139 8.60 -4.65 -17.54
N GLU A 140 9.38 -5.56 -18.13
CA GLU A 140 9.11 -7.00 -18.11
C GLU A 140 9.22 -7.59 -16.69
N LYS A 141 10.23 -7.16 -15.92
CA LYS A 141 10.43 -7.59 -14.52
C LYS A 141 9.43 -6.99 -13.54
N ALA A 142 8.92 -5.79 -13.82
CA ALA A 142 7.97 -5.10 -12.96
C ALA A 142 6.65 -5.88 -12.80
N SER A 143 6.31 -6.77 -13.75
CA SER A 143 5.10 -7.60 -13.70
C SER A 143 3.82 -6.81 -13.33
N PRO A 144 3.54 -5.68 -14.01
CA PRO A 144 2.41 -4.79 -13.66
C PRO A 144 1.07 -5.52 -13.71
N LEU A 145 0.90 -6.47 -14.64
CA LEU A 145 -0.31 -7.27 -14.79
C LEU A 145 -0.52 -8.27 -13.63
N GLY A 146 0.55 -8.66 -12.93
CA GLY A 146 0.45 -9.51 -11.74
C GLY A 146 0.21 -8.72 -10.45
N PHE A 147 0.71 -7.48 -10.38
CA PHE A 147 0.64 -6.64 -9.18
C PHE A 147 -0.60 -5.75 -9.14
N VAL A 148 -0.81 -4.94 -10.18
CA VAL A 148 -1.82 -3.88 -10.16
C VAL A 148 -3.24 -4.42 -10.00
N PRO A 149 -3.66 -5.53 -10.62
CA PRO A 149 -4.99 -6.10 -10.36
C PRO A 149 -5.23 -6.52 -8.90
N LYS A 150 -4.19 -6.73 -8.10
CA LYS A 150 -4.34 -7.03 -6.67
C LYS A 150 -4.55 -5.79 -5.81
N LEU A 151 -4.18 -4.61 -6.32
CA LEU A 151 -4.50 -3.32 -5.69
C LEU A 151 -5.78 -2.72 -6.31
N LEU A 152 -5.92 -2.75 -7.63
CA LEU A 152 -7.01 -2.14 -8.38
C LEU A 152 -7.84 -3.24 -9.10
N PRO A 153 -8.65 -4.02 -8.37
CA PRO A 153 -9.29 -5.24 -8.88
C PRO A 153 -10.27 -5.02 -10.04
N PHE A 154 -10.34 -6.04 -10.91
CA PHE A 154 -11.29 -6.12 -12.02
C PHE A 154 -12.74 -6.09 -11.53
N GLY A 155 -13.64 -5.52 -12.34
CA GLY A 155 -15.06 -5.38 -12.02
C GLY A 155 -15.38 -4.29 -10.98
N ILE A 156 -14.36 -3.69 -10.37
CA ILE A 156 -14.52 -2.72 -9.27
C ILE A 156 -13.92 -1.39 -9.64
N ILE A 157 -12.67 -1.43 -10.12
CA ILE A 157 -11.97 -0.28 -10.66
C ILE A 157 -12.08 -0.30 -12.19
N SER A 158 -12.11 0.86 -12.83
CA SER A 158 -12.10 0.97 -14.29
C SER A 158 -10.79 0.47 -14.90
N LYS A 159 -10.82 0.17 -16.20
CA LYS A 159 -9.60 -0.18 -16.95
C LYS A 159 -8.65 1.01 -17.06
N GLU A 160 -9.19 2.23 -17.09
CA GLU A 160 -8.45 3.48 -17.18
C GLU A 160 -7.62 3.75 -15.92
N ALA A 161 -8.23 3.62 -14.73
CA ALA A 161 -7.49 3.75 -13.47
C ALA A 161 -6.44 2.65 -13.30
N ARG A 162 -6.75 1.41 -13.70
CA ARG A 162 -5.75 0.32 -13.75
C ARG A 162 -4.61 0.61 -14.70
N TYR A 163 -4.89 1.17 -15.87
CA TYR A 163 -3.87 1.53 -16.85
C TYR A 163 -2.91 2.57 -16.29
N VAL A 164 -3.42 3.65 -15.70
CA VAL A 164 -2.59 4.67 -15.04
C VAL A 164 -1.78 4.05 -13.90
N GLY A 165 -2.39 3.21 -13.05
CA GLY A 165 -1.71 2.52 -11.96
C GLY A 165 -0.59 1.59 -12.43
N SER A 166 -0.78 0.91 -13.56
CA SER A 166 0.23 0.04 -14.19
C SER A 166 1.38 0.84 -14.78
N CYS A 167 1.09 1.95 -15.46
CA CYS A 167 2.12 2.85 -15.98
C CYS A 167 2.94 3.48 -14.85
N PHE A 168 2.27 3.89 -13.75
CA PHE A 168 2.94 4.39 -12.56
C PHE A 168 3.86 3.34 -11.93
N TRP A 169 3.39 2.09 -11.77
CA TRP A 169 4.22 1.02 -11.22
C TRP A 169 5.47 0.74 -12.06
N ILE A 170 5.32 0.68 -13.39
CA ILE A 170 6.45 0.51 -14.31
C ILE A 170 7.41 1.71 -14.21
N TRP A 171 6.88 2.93 -14.23
CA TRP A 171 7.66 4.15 -14.06
C TRP A 171 8.45 4.14 -12.75
N LEU A 172 7.81 3.77 -11.64
CA LEU A 172 8.43 3.71 -10.32
C LEU A 172 9.61 2.75 -10.34
N CYS A 173 9.42 1.52 -10.85
CA CYS A 173 10.50 0.54 -10.96
C CYS A 173 11.65 1.04 -11.84
N ILE A 174 11.36 1.73 -12.95
CA ILE A 174 12.40 2.24 -13.85
C ILE A 174 13.16 3.41 -13.20
N VAL A 175 12.47 4.36 -12.60
CA VAL A 175 13.11 5.53 -11.99
C VAL A 175 13.91 5.14 -10.75
N ASP A 176 13.40 4.19 -9.95
CA ASP A 176 14.14 3.59 -8.84
C ASP A 176 15.48 2.99 -9.34
N ASP A 177 15.43 2.05 -10.29
CA ASP A 177 16.62 1.42 -10.88
C ASP A 177 17.59 2.43 -11.54
N LEU A 178 17.07 3.41 -12.29
CA LEU A 178 17.89 4.40 -12.99
C LEU A 178 18.57 5.40 -12.06
N THR A 179 17.96 5.65 -10.89
CA THR A 179 18.49 6.64 -9.95
C THR A 179 19.30 6.02 -8.83
N GLU A 180 19.13 4.74 -8.51
CA GLU A 180 19.76 4.03 -7.38
C GLU A 180 21.26 4.34 -7.20
N ASN A 181 22.02 4.42 -8.29
CA ASN A 181 23.47 4.60 -8.26
C ASN A 181 23.95 6.02 -8.61
N LEU A 182 23.05 6.99 -8.80
CA LEU A 182 23.43 8.37 -9.12
C LEU A 182 23.93 9.08 -7.87
N LEU A 183 25.04 9.82 -8.01
CA LEU A 183 25.68 10.56 -6.92
C LEU A 183 26.05 11.98 -7.33
N GLY A 184 26.19 12.87 -6.33
CA GLY A 184 26.62 14.26 -6.50
C GLY A 184 25.77 15.01 -7.55
N LYS A 185 26.46 15.73 -8.44
CA LYS A 185 25.81 16.58 -9.44
C LYS A 185 24.88 15.82 -10.39
N GLU A 186 25.19 14.57 -10.73
CA GLU A 186 24.35 13.78 -11.64
C GLU A 186 22.99 13.45 -11.00
N TRP A 187 22.98 13.15 -9.70
CA TRP A 187 21.75 13.03 -8.93
C TRP A 187 21.03 14.37 -8.83
N GLU A 188 21.71 15.46 -8.43
CA GLU A 188 21.10 16.79 -8.27
C GLU A 188 20.43 17.31 -9.56
N ASP A 189 21.05 17.04 -10.72
CA ASP A 189 20.52 17.40 -12.03
C ASP A 189 19.33 16.52 -12.43
N THR A 190 19.46 15.20 -12.25
CA THR A 190 18.38 14.24 -12.54
C THR A 190 17.16 14.49 -11.66
N GLU A 191 17.38 14.74 -10.38
CA GLU A 191 16.35 15.01 -9.41
C GLU A 191 15.55 16.28 -9.77
N ALA A 192 16.26 17.39 -10.03
CA ALA A 192 15.59 18.64 -10.37
C ALA A 192 14.75 18.51 -11.64
N ASP A 193 15.26 17.78 -12.63
CA ASP A 193 14.54 17.50 -13.86
C ASP A 193 13.32 16.59 -13.61
N LEU A 194 13.40 15.60 -12.70
CA LEU A 194 12.25 14.76 -12.32
C LEU A 194 11.14 15.60 -11.67
N PHE A 195 11.48 16.50 -10.75
CA PHE A 195 10.51 17.44 -10.17
C PHE A 195 9.92 18.38 -11.24
N LEU A 196 10.74 18.87 -12.17
CA LEU A 196 10.28 19.70 -13.28
C LEU A 196 9.27 18.95 -14.15
N ALA A 197 9.51 17.67 -14.46
CA ALA A 197 8.61 16.84 -15.27
C ALA A 197 7.20 16.73 -14.67
N PHE A 198 7.06 16.70 -13.34
CA PHE A 198 5.75 16.64 -12.67
C PHE A 198 5.21 18.00 -12.20
N SER A 199 5.92 19.10 -12.49
CA SER A 199 5.42 20.46 -12.23
C SER A 199 4.14 20.77 -13.03
N LYS A 200 3.40 21.83 -12.64
CA LYS A 200 2.14 22.18 -13.30
C LYS A 200 2.31 22.47 -14.80
N ASN A 201 3.37 23.19 -15.16
CA ASN A 201 3.70 23.58 -16.54
C ASN A 201 5.19 23.34 -16.80
N PRO A 202 5.61 22.10 -17.15
CA PRO A 202 7.01 21.81 -17.45
C PRO A 202 7.45 22.56 -18.71
N ASP A 203 8.54 23.31 -18.62
CA ASP A 203 9.21 23.92 -19.77
C ASP A 203 10.36 23.02 -20.22
N ALA A 204 10.30 22.54 -21.47
CA ALA A 204 11.33 21.68 -22.03
C ALA A 204 12.73 22.32 -22.02
N SER A 205 12.81 23.65 -22.11
CA SER A 205 14.07 24.40 -22.09
C SER A 205 14.73 24.43 -20.71
N CYS A 206 14.00 24.14 -19.64
CA CYS A 206 14.51 24.13 -18.27
C CYS A 206 15.11 22.79 -17.85
N PHE A 207 14.95 21.71 -18.65
CA PHE A 207 15.58 20.44 -18.36
C PHE A 207 17.10 20.52 -18.57
N ARG A 208 17.85 20.11 -17.55
CA ARG A 208 19.32 20.07 -17.57
C ARG A 208 19.83 18.94 -18.46
N ASN A 209 19.11 17.81 -18.51
CA ASN A 209 19.41 16.68 -19.36
C ASN A 209 18.16 16.11 -20.05
N GLN A 210 17.79 16.71 -21.18
CA GLN A 210 16.67 16.23 -22.02
C GLN A 210 16.84 14.81 -22.57
N LYS A 211 18.07 14.27 -22.59
CA LYS A 211 18.35 12.92 -23.07
C LYS A 211 18.28 11.86 -21.97
N SER A 212 18.14 12.26 -20.71
CA SER A 212 18.03 11.34 -19.59
C SER A 212 16.80 10.43 -19.75
N ASP A 213 17.03 9.12 -19.66
CA ASP A 213 15.95 8.15 -19.75
C ASP A 213 14.97 8.29 -18.58
N ALA A 214 15.43 8.68 -17.39
CA ALA A 214 14.56 8.97 -16.25
C ALA A 214 13.55 10.08 -16.55
N ILE A 215 13.99 11.12 -17.28
CA ILE A 215 13.13 12.24 -17.68
C ILE A 215 12.18 11.84 -18.80
N ARG A 216 12.66 11.12 -19.81
CA ARG A 216 11.82 10.65 -20.92
C ARG A 216 10.70 9.74 -20.43
N VAL A 217 11.00 8.82 -19.50
CA VAL A 217 10.01 7.92 -18.89
C VAL A 217 9.04 8.69 -18.00
N SER A 218 9.50 9.71 -17.28
CA SER A 218 8.63 10.60 -16.48
C SER A 218 7.68 11.44 -17.31
N LEU A 219 8.15 12.00 -18.44
CA LEU A 219 7.30 12.71 -19.39
C LEU A 219 6.28 11.78 -20.07
N ALA A 220 6.66 10.53 -20.34
CA ALA A 220 5.73 9.52 -20.83
C ALA A 220 4.62 9.24 -19.81
N LEU A 221 4.96 9.06 -18.52
CA LEU A 221 3.96 8.86 -17.46
C LEU A 221 3.06 10.09 -17.32
N ARG A 222 3.63 11.29 -17.34
CA ARG A 222 2.86 12.55 -17.34
C ARG A 222 1.82 12.56 -18.46
N ASN A 223 2.22 12.18 -19.69
CA ASN A 223 1.29 12.13 -20.82
C ASN A 223 0.17 11.12 -20.58
N VAL A 224 0.45 9.95 -20.00
CA VAL A 224 -0.59 8.97 -19.63
C VAL A 224 -1.58 9.57 -18.63
N ILE A 225 -1.10 10.27 -17.59
CA ILE A 225 -1.95 10.91 -16.57
C ILE A 225 -2.89 11.94 -17.22
N HIS A 226 -2.39 12.79 -18.13
CA HIS A 226 -3.20 13.83 -18.77
C HIS A 226 -4.16 13.27 -19.84
N SER A 227 -3.77 12.24 -20.56
CA SER A 227 -4.56 11.70 -21.67
C SER A 227 -5.60 10.66 -21.26
N THR A 228 -5.50 10.10 -20.05
CA THR A 228 -6.41 9.05 -19.57
C THR A 228 -7.53 9.66 -18.71
N PRO A 229 -8.81 9.54 -19.11
CA PRO A 229 -9.95 9.92 -18.26
C PRO A 229 -10.29 8.79 -17.28
N ILE A 230 -10.49 9.10 -16.00
CA ILE A 230 -10.79 8.09 -14.96
C ILE A 230 -12.21 8.27 -14.40
N CYS A 231 -12.68 9.51 -14.27
CA CYS A 231 -13.99 9.82 -13.72
C CYS A 231 -15.07 9.57 -14.79
N SER A 232 -15.28 8.30 -15.14
CA SER A 232 -16.29 7.89 -16.12
C SER A 232 -17.70 8.14 -15.57
N GLY A 233 -18.43 9.07 -16.20
CA GLY A 233 -19.84 9.33 -15.91
C GLY A 233 -20.22 10.81 -15.81
N ILE A 234 -19.26 11.71 -15.63
CA ILE A 234 -19.51 13.17 -15.67
C ILE A 234 -18.34 13.82 -16.38
N VAL A 235 -18.60 14.62 -17.42
CA VAL A 235 -17.63 15.55 -18.02
C VAL A 235 -17.38 16.71 -17.02
N ASP A 236 -17.04 16.36 -15.78
CA ASP A 236 -16.68 17.30 -14.74
C ASP A 236 -15.17 17.50 -14.83
N SER A 237 -14.79 18.44 -15.70
CA SER A 237 -13.39 18.81 -15.91
C SER A 237 -12.69 19.16 -14.60
N ALA A 238 -13.42 19.68 -13.59
CA ALA A 238 -12.84 20.01 -12.30
C ALA A 238 -12.47 18.74 -11.50
N LYS A 239 -13.31 17.71 -11.47
CA LYS A 239 -12.96 16.43 -10.81
C LYS A 239 -11.77 15.75 -11.49
N GLU A 240 -11.78 15.78 -12.82
CA GLU A 240 -10.70 15.30 -13.67
C GLU A 240 -9.38 16.05 -13.40
N THR A 241 -9.41 17.38 -13.27
CA THR A 241 -8.22 18.16 -12.90
C THR A 241 -7.72 17.82 -11.49
N ARG A 242 -8.64 17.71 -10.52
CA ARG A 242 -8.28 17.51 -9.10
C ARG A 242 -7.51 16.21 -8.85
N TRP A 243 -7.98 15.07 -9.38
CA TRP A 243 -7.25 13.81 -9.14
C TRP A 243 -5.87 13.82 -9.80
N ARG A 244 -5.73 14.45 -10.98
CA ARG A 244 -4.43 14.59 -11.66
C ARG A 244 -3.46 15.41 -10.84
N GLU A 245 -3.91 16.56 -10.33
CA GLU A 245 -3.11 17.42 -9.46
C GLU A 245 -2.67 16.65 -8.21
N SER A 246 -3.61 16.01 -7.49
CA SER A 246 -3.28 15.20 -6.32
C SER A 246 -2.35 14.02 -6.63
N PHE A 247 -2.51 13.37 -7.79
CA PHE A 247 -1.67 12.24 -8.19
C PHE A 247 -0.24 12.68 -8.53
N MET A 248 -0.08 13.79 -9.26
CA MET A 248 1.23 14.37 -9.54
C MET A 248 1.92 14.87 -8.26
N GLU A 249 1.18 15.46 -7.32
CA GLU A 249 1.69 15.82 -6.00
C GLU A 249 2.19 14.59 -5.24
N ALA A 250 1.44 13.49 -5.23
CA ALA A 250 1.88 12.24 -4.61
C ALA A 250 3.13 11.63 -5.29
N ILE A 251 3.30 11.81 -6.61
CA ILE A 251 4.55 11.44 -7.29
C ILE A 251 5.72 12.31 -6.79
N CYS A 252 5.51 13.63 -6.65
CA CYS A 252 6.52 14.53 -6.10
C CYS A 252 6.89 14.17 -4.65
N GLU A 253 5.95 13.67 -3.85
CA GLU A 253 6.24 13.13 -2.51
C GLU A 253 7.15 11.89 -2.59
N VAL A 254 6.90 10.97 -3.53
CA VAL A 254 7.80 9.81 -3.77
C VAL A 254 9.19 10.27 -4.17
N LEU A 255 9.31 11.25 -5.07
CA LEU A 255 10.60 11.83 -5.46
C LEU A 255 11.32 12.50 -4.28
N GLN A 256 10.58 13.15 -3.38
CA GLN A 256 11.13 13.65 -2.13
C GLN A 256 11.61 12.51 -1.24
N GLY A 257 10.91 11.37 -1.22
CA GLY A 257 11.40 10.14 -0.61
C GLY A 257 12.78 9.76 -1.14
N PHE A 258 12.94 9.65 -2.46
CA PHE A 258 14.24 9.32 -3.07
C PHE A 258 15.35 10.31 -2.69
N ARG A 259 15.06 11.61 -2.57
CA ARG A 259 16.01 12.62 -2.04
C ARG A 259 16.46 12.28 -0.64
N GLU A 260 15.51 12.09 0.27
CA GLU A 260 15.78 11.88 1.69
C GLU A 260 16.38 10.49 1.97
N GLU A 261 16.27 9.55 1.03
CA GLU A 261 16.90 8.23 1.08
C GLU A 261 18.42 8.29 0.86
N ARG A 262 18.92 9.21 0.02
CA ARG A 262 20.34 9.27 -0.35
C ARG A 262 21.29 9.38 0.84
N PRO A 263 21.08 10.30 1.81
CA PRO A 263 21.98 10.40 2.95
C PRO A 263 21.95 9.17 3.85
N LEU A 264 20.89 8.35 3.78
CA LEU A 264 20.74 7.14 4.61
C LEU A 264 21.54 5.96 4.05
N LEU A 265 21.76 5.88 2.74
CA LEU A 265 22.59 4.84 2.11
C LEU A 265 24.04 4.87 2.62
N GLU A 266 24.56 6.07 2.91
CA GLU A 266 25.91 6.28 3.43
C GLU A 266 25.96 6.38 4.95
N ALA A 267 24.79 6.40 5.62
CA ALA A 267 24.73 6.57 7.06
C ALA A 267 25.19 5.29 7.77
N GLY A 268 26.25 5.39 8.57
CA GLY A 268 26.72 4.26 9.40
C GLY A 268 25.68 3.77 10.43
N ARG A 269 24.63 4.56 10.72
CA ARG A 269 23.50 4.16 11.58
C ARG A 269 22.26 5.02 11.33
N ILE A 270 21.21 4.42 10.78
CA ILE A 270 19.93 5.08 10.47
C ILE A 270 19.02 5.06 11.70
N LYS A 271 18.43 6.20 12.11
CA LYS A 271 17.44 6.17 13.19
C LYS A 271 16.13 5.54 12.69
N MET A 272 15.56 4.62 13.46
CA MET A 272 14.30 3.96 13.10
C MET A 272 13.13 4.92 12.82
N TYR A 273 13.06 6.07 13.52
CA TYR A 273 12.04 7.09 13.26
C TYR A 273 12.20 7.75 11.88
N GLU A 274 13.45 8.01 11.47
CA GLU A 274 13.77 8.57 10.15
C GLU A 274 13.42 7.56 9.07
N TRP A 275 13.81 6.28 9.26
CA TRP A 275 13.46 5.20 8.34
C TRP A 275 11.95 5.05 8.19
N MET A 276 11.17 4.95 9.27
CA MET A 276 9.73 4.70 9.15
C MET A 276 8.96 5.88 8.55
N ARG A 277 9.40 7.12 8.78
CA ARG A 277 8.84 8.30 8.07
C ARG A 277 9.07 8.22 6.58
N LEU A 278 10.30 7.90 6.19
CA LEU A 278 10.67 7.73 4.80
C LEU A 278 9.91 6.56 4.17
N ARG A 279 9.86 5.42 4.86
CA ARG A 279 9.27 4.17 4.38
C ARG A 279 7.77 4.29 4.10
N ALA A 280 7.05 5.08 4.90
CA ALA A 280 5.65 5.39 4.65
C ALA A 280 5.42 6.09 3.30
N ILE A 281 6.43 6.80 2.78
CA ILE A 281 6.40 7.45 1.46
C ILE A 281 7.00 6.57 0.37
N THR A 282 8.18 5.98 0.59
CA THR A 282 8.91 5.25 -0.45
C THR A 282 8.24 3.93 -0.85
N ILE A 283 7.34 3.38 -0.02
CA ILE A 283 6.45 2.29 -0.43
C ILE A 283 5.49 2.70 -1.57
N SER A 284 5.32 4.00 -1.82
CA SER A 284 4.67 4.56 -3.00
C SER A 284 3.22 4.09 -3.21
N THR A 285 2.49 3.82 -2.11
CA THR A 285 1.11 3.32 -2.19
C THR A 285 0.09 4.45 -2.40
N ARG A 286 0.35 5.67 -1.90
CA ARG A 286 -0.59 6.79 -1.96
C ARG A 286 -1.12 7.11 -3.37
N PRO A 287 -0.32 7.06 -4.45
CA PRO A 287 -0.83 7.16 -5.82
C PRO A 287 -1.97 6.18 -6.13
N PHE A 288 -1.91 4.93 -5.66
CA PHE A 288 -2.98 3.94 -5.86
C PHE A 288 -4.25 4.27 -5.06
N PHE A 289 -4.13 4.86 -3.86
CA PHE A 289 -5.28 5.36 -3.10
C PHE A 289 -5.99 6.47 -3.88
N ILE A 290 -5.23 7.38 -4.49
CA ILE A 290 -5.79 8.49 -5.30
C ILE A 290 -6.55 7.95 -6.50
N LEU A 291 -6.00 6.98 -7.24
CA LEU A 291 -6.67 6.35 -8.37
C LEU A 291 -7.97 5.65 -7.95
N ALA A 292 -7.93 4.87 -6.88
CA ALA A 292 -9.12 4.19 -6.35
C ALA A 292 -10.22 5.17 -5.94
N ARG A 293 -9.87 6.26 -5.24
CA ARG A 293 -10.83 7.31 -4.87
C ARG A 293 -11.43 8.00 -6.09
N ALA A 294 -10.58 8.41 -7.03
CA ALA A 294 -11.02 9.10 -8.24
C ALA A 294 -12.00 8.25 -9.05
N ASP A 295 -11.71 6.96 -9.19
CA ASP A 295 -12.53 6.01 -9.94
C ASP A 295 -13.86 5.69 -9.24
N LEU A 296 -13.85 5.55 -7.91
CA LEU A 296 -15.08 5.41 -7.11
C LEU A 296 -15.88 6.72 -7.00
N GLY A 297 -15.39 7.81 -7.58
CA GLY A 297 -16.02 9.12 -7.57
C GLY A 297 -16.07 9.75 -6.17
N LEU A 298 -15.03 9.51 -5.37
CA LEU A 298 -14.77 10.17 -4.08
C LEU A 298 -13.89 11.41 -4.28
N PRO A 299 -14.12 12.50 -3.55
CA PRO A 299 -13.28 13.69 -3.64
C PRO A 299 -11.88 13.41 -3.06
N PRO A 300 -10.80 14.06 -3.56
CA PRO A 300 -9.47 13.95 -2.96
C PRO A 300 -9.44 14.33 -1.47
N THR A 301 -10.33 15.25 -1.09
CA THR A 301 -10.44 15.75 0.27
C THR A 301 -11.00 14.70 1.24
N VAL A 302 -11.58 13.57 0.77
CA VAL A 302 -12.16 12.52 1.64
C VAL A 302 -11.19 12.05 2.75
N THR A 303 -9.89 12.17 2.52
CA THR A 303 -8.86 12.02 3.55
C THR A 303 -7.67 12.93 3.29
N ALA A 304 -7.25 13.63 4.35
CA ALA A 304 -6.03 14.42 4.36
C ALA A 304 -4.90 13.61 5.03
N LEU A 305 -4.11 12.90 4.23
CA LEU A 305 -2.95 12.16 4.72
C LEU A 305 -1.84 13.09 5.23
N GLY A 306 -1.57 14.16 4.47
CA GLY A 306 -0.37 14.99 4.63
C GLY A 306 0.90 14.25 4.18
N ASN A 307 2.03 14.96 4.15
CA ASN A 307 3.33 14.39 3.81
C ASN A 307 4.19 14.25 5.08
N PRO A 308 4.50 13.04 5.56
CA PRO A 308 5.34 12.82 6.74
C PRO A 308 6.76 13.39 6.63
N LEU A 309 7.25 13.72 5.43
CA LEU A 309 8.56 14.35 5.21
C LEU A 309 8.49 15.89 5.29
N ASP A 310 7.30 16.49 5.26
CA ASP A 310 7.16 17.94 5.39
C ASP A 310 7.52 18.39 6.82
N ALA A 311 8.31 19.46 6.93
CA ALA A 311 8.66 20.07 8.22
C ALA A 311 7.42 20.50 9.02
N LYS A 312 6.33 20.86 8.32
CA LYS A 312 5.06 21.28 8.91
C LYS A 312 4.11 20.14 9.21
N TYR A 313 4.51 18.89 8.95
CA TYR A 313 3.69 17.72 9.23
C TYR A 313 3.23 17.62 10.70
N PRO A 314 4.06 17.95 11.72
CA PRO A 314 3.59 17.98 13.11
C PRO A 314 2.49 19.03 13.34
N GLU A 315 2.59 20.22 12.74
CA GLU A 315 1.55 21.24 12.85
C GLU A 315 0.27 20.81 12.11
N PHE A 316 0.42 20.18 10.94
CA PHE A 316 -0.69 19.57 10.21
C PHE A 316 -1.42 18.54 11.07
N LEU A 317 -0.68 17.65 11.73
CA LEU A 317 -1.23 16.66 12.66
C LEU A 317 -1.89 17.30 13.89
N ALA A 318 -1.36 18.43 14.38
CA ALA A 318 -1.91 19.14 15.53
C ALA A 318 -3.18 19.94 15.19
N ALA A 319 -3.25 20.51 13.98
CA ALA A 319 -4.41 21.24 13.48
C ALA A 319 -5.59 20.31 13.15
N ALA A 320 -5.30 19.06 12.78
CA ALA A 320 -6.29 18.00 12.63
C ALA A 320 -6.78 17.50 14.00
N ALA A 321 -7.56 18.33 14.70
CA ALA A 321 -8.05 18.08 16.06
C ALA A 321 -8.78 16.73 16.23
N HIS A 322 -9.32 16.18 15.13
CA HIS A 322 -9.76 14.80 15.03
C HIS A 322 -9.26 14.22 13.69
N THR A 323 -8.22 13.38 13.74
CA THR A 323 -7.84 12.60 12.56
C THR A 323 -8.95 11.57 12.30
N SER A 324 -9.50 11.57 11.09
CA SER A 324 -10.54 10.59 10.73
C SER A 324 -9.95 9.18 10.78
N ASP A 325 -10.76 8.19 11.18
CA ASP A 325 -10.33 6.79 11.15
C ASP A 325 -9.93 6.35 9.73
N LEU A 326 -10.52 6.95 8.68
CA LEU A 326 -10.10 6.70 7.30
C LEU A 326 -8.64 7.13 7.04
N ARG A 327 -8.22 8.28 7.61
CA ARG A 327 -6.82 8.70 7.57
C ARG A 327 -5.92 7.70 8.29
N LYS A 328 -6.34 7.24 9.48
CA LYS A 328 -5.58 6.25 10.24
C LYS A 328 -5.42 4.96 9.42
N VAL A 329 -6.48 4.48 8.76
CA VAL A 329 -6.43 3.33 7.85
C VAL A 329 -5.43 3.55 6.72
N GLU A 330 -5.49 4.66 5.99
CA GLU A 330 -4.55 4.93 4.88
C GLU A 330 -3.08 5.06 5.36
N CYS A 331 -2.85 5.65 6.54
CA CYS A 331 -1.51 5.72 7.15
C CYS A 331 -1.01 4.35 7.60
N LEU A 332 -1.85 3.56 8.28
CA LEU A 332 -1.50 2.22 8.73
C LEU A 332 -1.20 1.31 7.55
N LEU A 333 -1.99 1.38 6.47
CA LEU A 333 -1.74 0.60 5.26
C LEU A 333 -0.38 0.92 4.63
N GLN A 334 0.03 2.19 4.55
CA GLN A 334 1.38 2.52 4.05
C GLN A 334 2.49 1.89 4.92
N LEU A 335 2.33 1.93 6.25
CA LEU A 335 3.28 1.29 7.16
C LEU A 335 3.27 -0.24 7.03
N ILE A 336 2.08 -0.85 6.96
CA ILE A 336 1.89 -2.30 6.77
C ILE A 336 2.59 -2.74 5.49
N LEU A 337 2.26 -2.12 4.35
CA LEU A 337 2.84 -2.45 3.04
C LEU A 337 4.36 -2.23 3.03
N GLY A 338 4.84 -1.17 3.68
CA GLY A 338 6.27 -0.90 3.84
C GLY A 338 6.98 -2.00 4.61
N LEU A 339 6.40 -2.45 5.73
CA LEU A 339 6.96 -3.56 6.51
C LEU A 339 6.80 -4.91 5.80
N GLN A 340 5.73 -5.15 5.04
CA GLN A 340 5.61 -6.34 4.19
C GLN A 340 6.74 -6.40 3.17
N ASN A 341 7.07 -5.25 2.57
CA ASN A 341 8.18 -5.14 1.65
C ASN A 341 9.51 -5.45 2.32
N ASP A 342 9.74 -4.89 3.51
CA ASP A 342 10.94 -5.15 4.32
C ASP A 342 11.03 -6.63 4.78
N ILE A 343 9.92 -7.28 5.11
CA ILE A 343 9.88 -8.68 5.59
C ILE A 343 10.09 -9.67 4.44
N LEU A 344 9.27 -9.56 3.38
CA LEU A 344 9.26 -10.51 2.27
C LEU A 344 10.46 -10.30 1.33
N GLY A 345 11.01 -9.08 1.28
CA GLY A 345 12.23 -8.76 0.54
C GLY A 345 13.52 -8.96 1.31
N TRP A 346 13.44 -9.28 2.62
CA TRP A 346 14.61 -9.25 3.49
C TRP A 346 15.76 -10.15 3.04
N GLU A 347 15.48 -11.35 2.53
CA GLU A 347 16.57 -12.26 2.12
C GLU A 347 17.40 -11.68 0.97
N LYS A 348 16.76 -10.94 0.06
CA LYS A 348 17.44 -10.22 -1.01
C LYS A 348 18.29 -9.09 -0.42
N ASP A 349 17.69 -8.23 0.40
CA ASP A 349 18.38 -7.08 1.01
C ASP A 349 19.55 -7.52 1.88
N PHE A 350 19.41 -8.64 2.59
CA PHE A 350 20.48 -9.24 3.37
C PHE A 350 21.66 -9.71 2.50
N LYS A 351 21.38 -10.37 1.37
CA LYS A 351 22.42 -10.83 0.44
C LYS A 351 23.12 -9.68 -0.28
N THR A 352 22.40 -8.60 -0.58
CA THR A 352 22.95 -7.43 -1.30
C THR A 352 23.48 -6.35 -0.36
N GLU A 353 23.52 -6.61 0.94
CA GLU A 353 23.96 -5.66 1.97
C GLU A 353 23.21 -4.31 1.92
N ASN A 354 21.95 -4.32 1.49
CA ASN A 354 21.12 -3.12 1.43
C ASN A 354 20.74 -2.69 2.86
N PRO A 355 21.15 -1.50 3.34
CA PRO A 355 20.85 -1.07 4.71
C PRO A 355 19.39 -0.62 4.90
N LEU A 356 18.63 -0.45 3.81
CA LEU A 356 17.32 0.20 3.79
C LEU A 356 16.16 -0.78 3.95
N SER A 357 16.11 -1.43 5.11
CA SER A 357 14.91 -2.12 5.60
C SER A 357 14.85 -2.04 7.12
N ALA A 358 13.66 -2.10 7.71
CA ALA A 358 13.47 -2.01 9.16
C ALA A 358 14.26 -3.11 9.90
N ILE A 359 14.40 -4.29 9.28
CA ILE A 359 15.15 -5.41 9.85
C ILE A 359 16.65 -5.07 9.86
N GLN A 360 17.20 -4.55 8.76
CA GLN A 360 18.61 -4.18 8.66
C GLN A 360 18.95 -3.01 9.59
N VAL A 361 18.06 -2.02 9.69
CA VAL A 361 18.20 -0.93 10.66
C VAL A 361 18.28 -1.48 12.09
N LEU A 362 17.41 -2.43 12.47
CA LEU A 362 17.48 -3.05 13.79
C LEU A 362 18.79 -3.84 14.01
N ILE A 363 19.29 -4.54 12.99
CA ILE A 363 20.57 -5.27 13.04
C ILE A 363 21.73 -4.29 13.23
N ALA A 364 21.78 -3.21 12.47
CA ALA A 364 22.76 -2.13 12.63
C ALA A 364 22.69 -1.48 14.02
N HIS A 365 21.52 -1.55 14.67
CA HIS A 365 21.34 -1.14 16.06
C HIS A 365 21.74 -2.18 17.12
N GLY A 366 22.29 -3.33 16.71
CA GLY A 366 22.80 -4.40 17.59
C GLY A 366 21.83 -5.56 17.84
N ALA A 367 20.67 -5.58 17.18
CA ALA A 367 19.77 -6.73 17.28
C ALA A 367 20.33 -7.94 16.51
N LYS A 368 20.15 -9.14 17.05
CA LYS A 368 20.42 -10.37 16.28
C LYS A 368 19.42 -10.49 15.12
N PRO A 369 19.81 -11.01 13.93
CA PRO A 369 18.92 -11.08 12.76
C PRO A 369 17.54 -11.69 13.03
N GLN A 370 17.48 -12.84 13.73
CA GLN A 370 16.21 -13.46 14.09
C GLN A 370 15.35 -12.57 15.02
N ALA A 371 15.97 -11.88 15.98
CA ALA A 371 15.25 -11.00 16.90
C ALA A 371 14.75 -9.74 16.18
N ALA A 372 15.51 -9.21 15.22
CA ALA A 372 15.10 -8.12 14.36
C ALA A 372 13.89 -8.51 13.49
N MET A 373 13.97 -9.64 12.78
CA MET A 373 12.87 -10.20 11.98
C MET A 373 11.60 -10.38 12.83
N LEU A 374 11.70 -11.07 13.97
CA LEU A 374 10.56 -11.30 14.86
C LEU A 374 9.93 -9.98 15.34
N ARG A 375 10.75 -8.97 15.64
CA ARG A 375 10.27 -7.65 16.08
C ARG A 375 9.50 -6.95 14.96
N VAL A 376 9.99 -7.00 13.72
CA VAL A 376 9.32 -6.39 12.57
C VAL A 376 7.98 -7.09 12.26
N ILE A 377 7.96 -8.42 12.28
CA ILE A 377 6.72 -9.20 12.08
C ILE A 377 5.69 -8.91 13.18
N ASN A 378 6.10 -8.87 14.45
CA ASN A 378 5.17 -8.58 15.55
C ASN A 378 4.56 -7.18 15.41
N THR A 379 5.36 -6.17 15.10
CA THR A 379 4.86 -4.81 14.85
C THR A 379 3.94 -4.77 13.63
N HIS A 380 4.31 -5.39 12.51
CA HIS A 380 3.45 -5.50 11.33
C HIS A 380 2.08 -6.11 11.69
N ASN A 381 2.08 -7.25 12.37
CA ASN A 381 0.84 -7.97 12.71
C ASN A 381 -0.08 -7.12 13.60
N GLU A 382 0.49 -6.35 14.53
CA GLU A 382 -0.31 -5.45 15.37
C GLU A 382 -0.84 -4.24 14.60
N LEU A 383 -0.05 -3.67 13.66
CA LEU A 383 -0.55 -2.62 12.76
C LEU A 383 -1.72 -3.13 11.91
N VAL A 384 -1.67 -4.37 11.43
CA VAL A 384 -2.78 -4.99 10.68
C VAL A 384 -4.04 -5.07 11.53
N ARG A 385 -3.94 -5.57 12.77
CA ARG A 385 -5.10 -5.62 13.69
C ARG A 385 -5.68 -4.23 13.93
N ARG A 386 -4.83 -3.23 14.20
CA ARG A 386 -5.28 -1.84 14.41
C ARG A 386 -5.92 -1.25 13.15
N CYS A 387 -5.37 -1.57 11.97
CA CYS A 387 -5.93 -1.13 10.70
C CYS A 387 -7.34 -1.68 10.49
N ILE A 388 -7.58 -2.95 10.82
CA ILE A 388 -8.91 -3.56 10.73
C ILE A 388 -9.89 -2.89 11.69
N GLN A 389 -9.49 -2.64 12.94
CA GLN A 389 -10.36 -1.95 13.91
C GLN A 389 -10.83 -0.58 13.38
N HIS A 390 -9.91 0.25 12.88
CA HIS A 390 -10.30 1.54 12.29
C HIS A 390 -11.11 1.36 11.00
N ALA A 391 -10.82 0.35 10.18
CA ALA A 391 -11.60 0.08 8.97
C ALA A 391 -13.04 -0.30 9.31
N GLU A 392 -13.28 -1.04 10.39
CA GLU A 392 -14.62 -1.38 10.89
C GLU A 392 -15.35 -0.13 11.38
N ILE A 393 -14.68 0.73 12.16
CA ILE A 393 -15.24 2.02 12.60
C ILE A 393 -15.66 2.89 11.41
N VAL A 394 -14.81 3.00 10.38
CA VAL A 394 -15.14 3.76 9.16
C VAL A 394 -16.27 3.10 8.40
N CYS A 395 -16.29 1.77 8.32
CA CYS A 395 -17.39 1.09 7.66
C CYS A 395 -18.69 1.37 8.39
N ASP A 396 -18.76 1.23 9.71
CA ASP A 396 -19.98 1.46 10.49
C ASP A 396 -20.43 2.93 10.44
N ASN A 397 -19.48 3.85 10.53
CA ASN A 397 -19.72 5.30 10.55
C ASN A 397 -18.90 6.04 9.47
N PRO A 398 -19.27 5.95 8.18
CA PRO A 398 -18.52 6.61 7.12
C PRO A 398 -18.48 8.14 7.31
N PRO A 399 -17.32 8.80 7.16
CA PRO A 399 -17.22 10.24 7.27
C PRO A 399 -18.10 10.93 6.22
N LYS A 400 -18.74 12.04 6.61
CA LYS A 400 -19.55 12.85 5.69
C LYS A 400 -18.67 13.87 4.97
N SER A 401 -18.73 13.95 3.63
CA SER A 401 -18.02 14.97 2.81
C SER A 401 -18.23 16.41 3.30
N SER A 402 -19.38 16.74 3.90
CA SER A 402 -19.69 18.09 4.35
C SER A 402 -18.85 18.60 5.52
N HIS A 403 -18.06 17.73 6.18
CA HIS A 403 -17.16 18.10 7.28
C HIS A 403 -15.69 18.19 6.86
N ILE A 404 -15.43 18.08 5.56
CA ILE A 404 -14.10 18.05 5.03
C ILE A 404 -13.71 19.46 4.63
N LEU A 405 -13.09 20.14 5.58
CA LEU A 405 -12.53 21.47 5.41
C LEU A 405 -11.61 21.49 4.18
N ASP A 406 -11.64 22.60 3.44
CA ASP A 406 -10.72 23.00 2.36
C ASP A 406 -9.24 23.03 2.85
N PHE A 407 -8.68 21.87 3.19
CA PHE A 407 -7.28 21.69 3.57
C PHE A 407 -6.61 20.76 2.56
N ASP A 408 -6.82 21.03 1.27
CA ASP A 408 -5.85 20.68 0.23
C ASP A 408 -4.63 21.57 0.42
N GLY A 409 -3.67 21.18 1.27
CA GLY A 409 -2.23 21.53 1.20
C GLY A 409 -1.79 23.00 1.02
N LEU A 410 -2.71 23.95 0.93
CA LEU A 410 -2.48 25.34 0.63
C LEU A 410 -2.41 26.03 1.96
N ILE A 411 -1.19 26.51 2.26
CA ILE A 411 -0.96 27.59 3.20
C ILE A 411 -1.98 28.68 2.89
N ALA A 412 -3.06 28.72 3.68
CA ALA A 412 -4.03 29.78 3.61
C ALA A 412 -3.30 31.07 4.00
N SER A 413 -2.96 31.88 3.00
CA SER A 413 -2.60 33.27 3.24
C SER A 413 -3.74 33.92 4.05
N PRO A 414 -3.45 34.78 5.03
CA PRO A 414 -4.46 35.32 5.93
C PRO A 414 -5.41 36.23 5.14
N LYS A 415 -6.66 35.78 4.94
CA LYS A 415 -7.71 36.60 4.34
C LYS A 415 -8.25 37.60 5.38
N LYS A 416 -8.22 38.87 4.95
CA LYS A 416 -8.88 40.05 5.54
C LYS A 416 -10.40 39.85 5.73
N PRO A 417 -11.06 40.67 6.58
CA PRO A 417 -12.39 40.37 7.10
C PRO A 417 -13.55 40.65 6.12
N LYS A 418 -14.48 39.67 6.12
CA LYS A 418 -15.94 39.67 5.93
C LYS A 418 -16.60 40.88 5.23
N SER A 419 -17.26 40.59 4.11
CA SER A 419 -18.45 41.30 3.65
C SER A 419 -19.65 40.35 3.73
N ARG A 420 -20.70 40.79 4.44
CA ARG A 420 -22.01 40.14 4.57
C ARG A 420 -22.88 40.56 3.39
N VAL A 421 -23.34 39.60 2.58
CA VAL A 421 -24.70 39.65 2.01
C VAL A 421 -25.22 38.22 1.98
N ALA A 422 -26.22 37.95 2.82
CA ALA A 422 -27.08 36.79 2.73
C ALA A 422 -28.46 37.28 2.33
N LEU A 423 -29.05 36.75 1.25
CA LEU A 423 -30.50 36.60 1.14
C LEU A 423 -30.89 35.78 -0.10
N LEU A 424 -31.84 34.87 0.15
CA LEU A 424 -32.74 34.15 -0.78
C LEU A 424 -32.24 32.88 -1.47
N GLY A 425 -32.93 31.76 -1.15
CA GLY A 425 -32.90 30.54 -1.96
C GLY A 425 -33.12 29.21 -1.22
N SER A 426 -33.98 29.15 -0.20
CA SER A 426 -34.34 27.89 0.47
C SER A 426 -35.45 27.16 -0.30
N PHE A 427 -35.09 26.43 -1.36
CA PHE A 427 -35.95 25.43 -1.99
C PHE A 427 -35.09 24.27 -2.53
N GLY A 428 -35.23 23.08 -1.93
CA GLY A 428 -34.60 21.84 -2.39
C GLY A 428 -33.95 21.02 -1.26
N ARG A 429 -34.75 20.49 -0.30
CA ARG A 429 -34.24 19.69 0.83
C ARG A 429 -34.62 18.21 0.79
N THR A 430 -35.15 17.71 -0.32
CA THR A 430 -35.50 16.28 -0.51
C THR A 430 -34.46 15.48 -1.29
N SER A 431 -33.42 16.10 -1.84
CA SER A 431 -32.30 15.42 -2.53
C SER A 431 -31.12 15.04 -1.61
N SER A 432 -31.18 15.40 -0.32
CA SER A 432 -30.03 15.32 0.60
C SER A 432 -29.78 13.95 1.24
N PHE A 433 -30.80 13.09 1.36
CA PHE A 433 -30.66 11.82 2.08
C PHE A 433 -30.06 10.71 1.18
N ASN A 434 -30.56 10.59 -0.05
CA ASN A 434 -30.03 9.61 -1.02
C ASN A 434 -28.56 9.91 -1.38
N GLY A 435 -28.19 11.19 -1.49
CA GLY A 435 -26.79 11.57 -1.77
C GLY A 435 -25.81 11.15 -0.67
N GLN A 436 -26.21 11.29 0.60
CA GLN A 436 -25.37 10.88 1.74
C GLN A 436 -25.23 9.36 1.85
N GLN A 437 -26.27 8.59 1.54
CA GLN A 437 -26.19 7.13 1.52
C GLN A 437 -25.28 6.62 0.40
N ILE A 438 -25.39 7.18 -0.80
CA ILE A 438 -24.52 6.82 -1.95
C ILE A 438 -23.05 7.09 -1.62
N GLU A 439 -22.76 8.22 -0.97
CA GLU A 439 -21.39 8.56 -0.57
C GLU A 439 -20.85 7.61 0.51
N ALA A 440 -21.66 7.30 1.52
CA ALA A 440 -21.31 6.35 2.56
C ALA A 440 -21.00 4.95 1.99
N GLU A 441 -21.77 4.50 0.99
CA GLU A 441 -21.51 3.24 0.29
C GLU A 441 -20.19 3.27 -0.50
N LYS A 442 -19.90 4.38 -1.19
CA LYS A 442 -18.62 4.55 -1.88
C LYS A 442 -17.43 4.52 -0.92
N ILE A 443 -17.56 5.11 0.27
CA ILE A 443 -16.51 5.06 1.30
C ILE A 443 -16.35 3.63 1.83
N ARG A 444 -17.44 2.91 2.15
CA ARG A 444 -17.36 1.50 2.56
C ARG A 444 -16.67 0.65 1.49
N LYS A 445 -17.02 0.85 0.21
CA LYS A 445 -16.39 0.17 -0.92
C LYS A 445 -14.90 0.51 -1.05
N TYR A 446 -14.55 1.77 -0.86
CA TYR A 446 -13.16 2.24 -0.86
C TYR A 446 -12.34 1.60 0.27
N VAL A 447 -12.86 1.59 1.50
CA VAL A 447 -12.19 0.98 2.67
C VAL A 447 -11.93 -0.51 2.44
N LYS A 448 -12.96 -1.25 2.01
CA LYS A 448 -12.81 -2.68 1.68
C LYS A 448 -11.71 -2.90 0.63
N LEU A 449 -11.69 -2.05 -0.39
CA LEU A 449 -10.70 -2.11 -1.48
C LEU A 449 -9.28 -1.86 -0.96
N ILE A 450 -9.03 -0.78 -0.23
CA ILE A 450 -7.67 -0.45 0.22
C ILE A 450 -7.16 -1.39 1.31
N VAL A 451 -8.04 -1.92 2.16
CA VAL A 451 -7.68 -2.97 3.13
C VAL A 451 -7.19 -4.22 2.41
N GLY A 452 -7.83 -4.57 1.28
CA GLY A 452 -7.39 -5.66 0.40
C GLY A 452 -5.98 -5.51 -0.18
N TYR A 453 -5.41 -4.29 -0.20
CA TYR A 453 -4.05 -4.06 -0.72
C TYR A 453 -3.01 -4.83 0.10
N GLY A 454 -3.19 -4.90 1.42
CA GLY A 454 -2.26 -5.61 2.31
C GLY A 454 -2.20 -7.12 2.02
N ASN A 455 -3.32 -7.72 1.62
CA ASN A 455 -3.33 -9.11 1.16
C ASN A 455 -2.71 -9.22 -0.24
N GLY A 456 -3.20 -8.40 -1.17
CA GLY A 456 -2.79 -8.40 -2.57
C GLY A 456 -1.28 -8.24 -2.76
N MET A 457 -0.68 -7.29 -2.04
CA MET A 457 0.76 -7.05 -2.08
C MET A 457 1.55 -8.23 -1.54
N ALA A 458 1.22 -8.74 -0.35
CA ALA A 458 1.91 -9.89 0.24
C ALA A 458 1.85 -11.14 -0.66
N MET A 459 0.68 -11.43 -1.23
CA MET A 459 0.49 -12.57 -2.14
C MET A 459 1.28 -12.41 -3.44
N TRP A 460 1.35 -11.21 -4.02
CA TRP A 460 2.20 -10.96 -5.19
C TRP A 460 3.69 -11.09 -4.85
N MET A 461 4.12 -10.49 -3.73
CA MET A 461 5.52 -10.54 -3.31
C MET A 461 6.02 -11.96 -3.07
N ALA A 462 5.18 -12.82 -2.47
CA ALA A 462 5.51 -14.22 -2.17
C ALA A 462 5.85 -15.06 -3.41
N VAL A 463 5.34 -14.69 -4.59
CA VAL A 463 5.56 -15.43 -5.86
C VAL A 463 6.33 -14.65 -6.91
N SER A 464 6.58 -13.36 -6.67
CA SER A 464 7.20 -12.46 -7.65
C SER A 464 8.69 -12.76 -7.80
N LYS A 465 9.14 -12.88 -9.05
CA LYS A 465 10.56 -13.02 -9.41
C LYS A 465 11.43 -11.86 -8.91
N ARG A 466 10.85 -10.70 -8.59
CA ARG A 466 11.57 -9.54 -8.00
C ARG A 466 12.10 -9.83 -6.60
N TYR A 467 11.47 -10.76 -5.87
CA TYR A 467 11.83 -11.18 -4.50
C TYR A 467 12.33 -12.62 -4.43
N ALA A 468 12.39 -13.34 -5.54
CA ALA A 468 13.04 -14.63 -5.61
C ALA A 468 14.56 -14.46 -5.45
N VAL A 469 15.16 -15.27 -4.58
CA VAL A 469 16.51 -15.12 -4.01
C VAL A 469 17.41 -16.29 -4.31
#